data_AF-A0A0N4UTL0-F1
#
_entry.id   AF-A0A0N4UTL0-F1
#
_cell.length_a   1.000
_cell.length_b   1.000
_cell.length_c   1.000
_cell.angle_alpha   90.00
_cell.angle_beta   90.00
_cell.angle_gamma   90.00
#
_symmetry.space_group_name_H-M   'P 1'
#
loop_
_entity.id
_entity.type
_entity.pdbx_description
1 polymer ?
#
loop_
_entity_poly.entity_id
_entity_poly.type
_entity_poly.pdbx_seq_one_letter_code
_entity_poly.pdbx_strand_id
1 'polypeptide(L)'
;MEDVTRSAQKAIDYDKAGRYDAAIYFYGDAAQTLLDLIQTGKAPVEYKKTAEGYISRAEIIKARRTSRLSSTVKSKHQQNLERAEFLLYQALDADKAEDPEEAVQLYMQAVDLCLLSQSQCETDIRRKLRDVAKKALDRAEILKSQRKSSRKEKDTLSLPDVPTDGEL
;
A
#
# COMPACT_ATOMS: atom_id res chain seq x y z
N MET A 1 29.40 -1.09 -38.50
CA MET A 1 28.47 0.05 -38.57
C MET A 1 27.02 -0.40 -38.68
N GLU A 2 26.69 -1.39 -39.52
CA GLU A 2 25.30 -1.90 -39.67
C GLU A 2 24.64 -2.41 -38.38
N ASP A 3 25.41 -3.06 -37.49
CA ASP A 3 24.89 -3.50 -36.20
C ASP A 3 24.50 -2.34 -35.29
N VAL A 4 25.27 -1.24 -35.29
CA VAL A 4 24.96 -0.03 -34.51
C VAL A 4 23.68 0.62 -35.01
N THR A 5 23.52 0.77 -36.34
CA THR A 5 22.31 1.36 -36.93
C THR A 5 21.08 0.50 -36.65
N ARG A 6 21.20 -0.83 -36.74
CA ARG A 6 20.09 -1.74 -36.42
C ARG A 6 19.67 -1.62 -34.96
N SER A 7 20.62 -1.60 -34.02
CA SER A 7 20.32 -1.48 -32.59
C SER A 7 19.77 -0.09 -32.25
N ALA A 8 20.33 0.98 -32.81
CA ALA A 8 19.81 2.34 -32.63
C ALA A 8 18.37 2.50 -33.14
N GLN A 9 18.06 1.93 -34.32
CA GLN A 9 16.71 1.99 -34.89
C GLN A 9 15.71 1.26 -34.00
N LYS A 10 16.03 0.03 -33.56
CA LYS A 10 15.20 -0.72 -32.61
C LYS A 10 14.99 0.06 -31.32
N ALA A 11 16.03 0.69 -30.78
CA ALA A 11 15.93 1.48 -29.55
C ALA A 11 14.91 2.62 -29.70
N ILE A 12 14.97 3.36 -30.80
CA ILE A 12 14.05 4.47 -31.10
C ILE A 12 12.61 3.96 -31.26
N ASP A 13 12.42 2.85 -31.96
CA ASP A 13 11.08 2.28 -32.19
C ASP A 13 10.45 1.83 -30.86
N TYR A 14 11.23 1.19 -29.98
CA TYR A 14 10.76 0.79 -28.66
C TYR A 14 10.51 1.97 -27.71
N ASP A 15 11.33 3.02 -27.77
CA ASP A 15 11.14 4.23 -26.99
C ASP A 15 9.82 4.92 -27.36
N LYS A 16 9.58 5.11 -28.66
CA LYS A 16 8.32 5.65 -29.19
C LYS A 16 7.11 4.79 -28.84
N ALA A 17 7.27 3.47 -28.85
CA ALA A 17 6.22 2.53 -28.48
C ALA A 17 6.02 2.39 -26.95
N GLY A 18 6.80 3.10 -26.13
CA GLY A 18 6.71 3.01 -24.66
C GLY A 18 7.23 1.69 -24.08
N ARG A 19 7.90 0.86 -24.88
CA ARG A 19 8.51 -0.40 -24.46
C ARG A 19 9.91 -0.12 -23.86
N TYR A 20 9.90 0.56 -22.73
CA TYR A 20 11.10 1.14 -22.12
C TYR A 20 12.22 0.14 -21.85
N ASP A 21 11.91 -1.10 -21.46
CA ASP A 21 12.94 -2.11 -21.17
C ASP A 21 13.72 -2.53 -22.42
N ALA A 22 13.00 -2.72 -23.53
CA ALA A 22 13.62 -3.00 -24.81
C ALA A 22 14.41 -1.77 -25.31
N ALA A 23 13.85 -0.56 -25.15
CA ALA A 23 14.54 0.67 -25.53
C ALA A 23 15.88 0.84 -24.78
N ILE A 24 15.88 0.66 -23.46
CA ILE A 24 17.08 0.74 -22.62
C ILE A 24 18.15 -0.26 -23.09
N TYR A 25 17.74 -1.50 -23.34
CA TYR A 25 18.65 -2.55 -23.82
C TYR A 25 19.31 -2.15 -25.15
N PHE A 26 18.51 -1.78 -26.16
CA PHE A 26 19.02 -1.48 -27.50
C PHE A 26 19.81 -0.16 -27.56
N TYR A 27 19.49 0.85 -26.73
CA TYR A 27 20.34 2.04 -26.59
C TYR A 27 21.69 1.70 -25.97
N GLY A 28 21.72 0.83 -24.96
CA GLY A 28 22.97 0.35 -24.36
C GLY A 28 23.84 -0.43 -25.36
N ASP A 29 23.23 -1.36 -26.08
CA ASP A 29 23.88 -2.17 -27.11
C ASP A 29 24.45 -1.31 -28.25
N ALA A 30 23.67 -0.33 -28.75
CA ALA A 30 24.13 0.61 -29.77
C ALA A 30 25.32 1.46 -29.28
N ALA A 31 25.27 1.93 -28.02
CA ALA A 31 26.35 2.72 -27.44
C ALA A 31 27.64 1.91 -27.26
N GLN A 32 27.55 0.71 -26.69
CA GLN A 32 28.71 -0.17 -26.46
C GLN A 32 29.35 -0.57 -27.79
N THR A 33 28.55 -1.05 -28.74
CA THR A 33 29.05 -1.43 -30.07
C THR A 33 29.73 -0.26 -30.77
N LEU A 34 29.21 0.96 -30.63
CA LEU A 34 29.83 2.16 -31.22
C LEU A 34 31.15 2.53 -30.55
N LEU A 35 31.24 2.42 -29.22
CA LEU A 35 32.48 2.66 -28.47
C LEU A 35 33.56 1.63 -28.83
N ASP A 36 33.21 0.36 -28.99
CA ASP A 36 34.15 -0.70 -29.39
C ASP A 36 34.69 -0.48 -30.81
N LEU A 37 33.84 -0.01 -31.73
CA LEU A 37 34.27 0.36 -33.08
C LEU A 37 35.23 1.55 -33.05
N ILE A 38 35.01 2.53 -32.17
CA ILE A 38 35.93 3.66 -31.99
C ILE A 38 37.28 3.18 -31.44
N GLN A 39 37.28 2.33 -30.42
CA GLN A 39 38.50 1.79 -29.80
C GLN A 39 39.33 0.96 -30.79
N THR A 40 38.66 0.19 -31.65
CA THR A 40 39.32 -0.63 -32.69
C THR A 40 39.70 0.16 -33.95
N GLY A 41 39.47 1.48 -33.97
CA GLY A 41 39.76 2.35 -35.12
C GLY A 41 38.84 2.14 -36.33
N LYS A 42 37.76 1.36 -36.17
CA LYS A 42 36.76 1.06 -37.22
C LYS A 42 35.68 2.14 -37.34
N ALA A 43 35.60 3.06 -36.38
CA ALA A 43 34.75 4.23 -36.43
C ALA A 43 35.51 5.49 -35.96
N PRO A 44 35.24 6.67 -36.56
CA PRO A 44 35.80 7.94 -36.12
C PRO A 44 35.46 8.28 -34.66
N VAL A 45 36.40 8.89 -33.94
CA VAL A 45 36.22 9.35 -32.55
C VAL A 45 35.08 10.37 -32.40
N GLU A 46 34.73 11.08 -33.47
CA GLU A 46 33.61 12.03 -33.54
C GLU A 46 32.27 11.39 -33.15
N TYR A 47 32.11 10.09 -33.41
CA TYR A 47 30.92 9.33 -33.05
C TYR A 47 30.78 9.09 -31.53
N LYS A 48 31.80 9.42 -30.72
CA LYS A 48 31.74 9.32 -29.27
C LYS A 48 30.55 10.10 -28.69
N LYS A 49 30.28 11.31 -29.20
CA LYS A 49 29.10 12.11 -28.79
C LYS A 49 27.77 11.38 -29.07
N THR A 50 27.73 10.58 -30.14
CA THR A 50 26.54 9.79 -30.49
C THR A 50 26.33 8.65 -29.50
N ALA A 51 27.41 7.95 -29.13
CA ALA A 51 27.36 6.92 -28.08
C ALA A 51 26.92 7.50 -26.73
N GLU A 52 27.47 8.66 -26.34
CA GLU A 52 27.06 9.39 -25.14
C GLU A 52 25.57 9.78 -25.18
N GLY A 53 25.06 10.17 -26.36
CA GLY A 53 23.64 10.44 -26.56
C GLY A 53 22.74 9.23 -26.30
N TYR A 54 23.13 8.04 -26.78
CA TYR A 54 22.40 6.79 -26.52
C TYR A 54 22.43 6.40 -25.04
N ILE A 55 23.58 6.54 -24.37
CA ILE A 55 23.72 6.31 -22.93
C ILE A 55 22.79 7.26 -22.15
N SER A 56 22.88 8.56 -22.44
CA SER A 56 22.06 9.58 -21.79
C SER A 56 20.55 9.29 -21.95
N ARG A 57 20.12 8.91 -23.17
CA ARG A 57 18.73 8.54 -23.41
C ARG A 57 18.30 7.32 -22.60
N ALA A 58 19.13 6.28 -22.53
CA ALA A 58 18.84 5.08 -21.74
C ALA A 58 18.70 5.41 -20.24
N GLU A 59 19.56 6.26 -19.70
CA GLU A 59 19.50 6.69 -18.28
C GLU A 59 18.25 7.53 -17.98
N ILE A 60 17.86 8.44 -18.88
CA ILE A 60 16.61 9.20 -18.76
C ILE A 60 15.40 8.25 -18.72
N ILE A 61 15.36 7.24 -19.59
CA ILE A 61 14.28 6.26 -19.64
C ILE A 61 14.25 5.42 -18.35
N LYS A 62 15.42 4.97 -17.85
CA LYS A 62 15.53 4.25 -16.57
C LYS A 62 15.01 5.08 -15.41
N ALA A 63 15.44 6.33 -15.28
CA ALA A 63 14.99 7.22 -14.21
C ALA A 63 13.47 7.44 -14.23
N ARG A 64 12.90 7.65 -15.42
CA ARG A 64 11.44 7.80 -15.60
C ARG A 64 10.69 6.51 -15.23
N ARG A 65 11.23 5.34 -15.59
CA ARG A 65 10.65 4.05 -15.23
C ARG A 65 10.65 3.85 -13.72
N THR A 66 11.78 4.08 -13.05
CA THR A 66 11.90 3.95 -11.59
C THR A 66 10.94 4.88 -10.86
N SER A 67 10.82 6.13 -11.31
CA SER A 67 9.85 7.09 -10.76
C SER A 67 8.39 6.68 -10.98
N ARG A 68 8.06 6.10 -12.15
CA ARG A 68 6.71 5.58 -12.41
C ARG A 68 6.37 4.35 -11.58
N LEU A 69 7.34 3.45 -11.38
CA LEU A 69 7.17 2.30 -10.51
C LEU A 69 6.98 2.74 -9.06
N SER A 70 7.73 3.74 -8.58
CA SER A 70 7.52 4.28 -7.24
C SER A 70 6.15 4.94 -7.07
N SER A 71 5.59 5.55 -8.13
CA SER A 71 4.23 6.12 -8.08
C SER A 71 3.11 5.07 -8.21
N THR A 72 3.39 3.86 -8.70
CA THR A 72 2.39 2.77 -8.79
C THR A 72 2.38 1.86 -7.56
N VAL A 73 3.44 1.86 -6.76
CA VAL A 73 3.46 1.15 -5.48
C VAL A 73 2.71 1.99 -4.45
N LYS A 74 1.58 1.47 -3.94
CA LYS A 74 0.81 2.13 -2.86
C LYS A 74 1.76 2.47 -1.70
N SER A 75 1.65 3.69 -1.19
CA SER A 75 2.44 4.11 -0.03
C SER A 75 2.14 3.22 1.18
N LYS A 76 3.11 3.09 2.10
CA LYS A 76 2.92 2.33 3.34
C LYS A 76 1.70 2.82 4.14
N HIS A 77 1.45 4.12 4.10
CA HIS A 77 0.29 4.74 4.74
C HIS A 77 -1.03 4.32 4.11
N GLN A 78 -1.07 4.22 2.78
CA GLN A 78 -2.27 3.76 2.06
C GLN A 78 -2.55 2.28 2.33
N GLN A 79 -1.51 1.44 2.39
CA GLN A 79 -1.64 0.04 2.81
C GLN A 79 -2.17 -0.09 4.24
N ASN A 80 -1.68 0.73 5.17
CA ASN A 80 -2.16 0.72 6.55
C ASN A 80 -3.61 1.19 6.68
N LEU A 81 -4.03 2.18 5.88
CA LEU A 81 -5.43 2.60 5.81
C LEU A 81 -6.33 1.46 5.33
N GLU A 82 -5.98 0.78 4.24
CA GLU A 82 -6.73 -0.36 3.72
C GLU A 82 -6.83 -1.50 4.75
N ARG A 83 -5.75 -1.76 5.49
CA ARG A 83 -5.76 -2.76 6.57
C ARG A 83 -6.66 -2.35 7.74
N ALA A 84 -6.67 -1.06 8.12
CA ALA A 84 -7.54 -0.56 9.18
C ALA A 84 -9.02 -0.63 8.76
N GLU A 85 -9.33 -0.30 7.51
CA GLU A 85 -10.68 -0.46 6.94
C GLU A 85 -11.11 -1.93 6.91
N PHE A 86 -10.20 -2.84 6.55
CA PHE A 86 -10.48 -4.28 6.58
C PHE A 86 -10.81 -4.79 8.00
N LEU A 87 -10.02 -4.38 9.00
CA LEU A 87 -10.30 -4.71 10.41
C LEU A 87 -11.66 -4.16 10.86
N LEU A 88 -12.01 -2.95 10.41
CA LEU A 88 -13.33 -2.35 10.69
C LEU A 88 -14.47 -3.20 10.11
N TYR A 89 -14.31 -3.70 8.88
CA TYR A 89 -15.32 -4.58 8.27
C TYR A 89 -15.45 -5.90 9.02
N GLN A 90 -14.35 -6.53 9.42
CA GLN A 90 -14.39 -7.74 10.24
C GLN A 90 -15.08 -7.49 11.58
N ALA A 91 -14.79 -6.35 12.23
CA ALA A 91 -15.43 -5.97 13.49
C ALA A 91 -16.95 -5.79 13.32
N LEU A 92 -17.39 -5.18 12.21
CA LEU A 92 -18.81 -5.02 11.87
C LEU A 92 -19.50 -6.36 11.65
N ASP A 93 -18.83 -7.33 11.06
CA ASP A 93 -19.41 -8.64 10.81
C ASP A 93 -19.51 -9.47 12.10
N ALA A 94 -18.50 -9.39 12.99
CA ALA A 94 -18.58 -9.98 14.34
C ALA A 94 -19.69 -9.34 15.20
N ASP A 95 -19.86 -8.01 15.10
CA ASP A 95 -20.93 -7.27 15.79
C ASP A 95 -22.33 -7.74 15.32
N LYS A 96 -22.53 -7.90 14.00
CA LYS A 96 -23.77 -8.47 13.44
C LYS A 96 -23.99 -9.94 13.81
N ALA A 97 -22.92 -10.69 14.01
CA ALA A 97 -22.98 -12.09 14.45
C ALA A 97 -23.24 -12.24 15.96
N GLU A 98 -23.45 -11.12 16.68
CA GLU A 98 -23.62 -11.08 18.13
C GLU A 98 -22.43 -11.69 18.90
N ASP A 99 -21.22 -11.56 18.35
CA ASP A 99 -19.95 -11.82 19.05
C ASP A 99 -19.32 -10.51 19.52
N PRO A 100 -19.76 -9.95 20.67
CA PRO A 100 -19.28 -8.66 21.13
C PRO A 100 -17.85 -8.72 21.69
N GLU A 101 -17.29 -9.91 21.92
CA GLU A 101 -15.91 -10.05 22.38
C GLU A 101 -14.94 -9.91 21.21
N GLU A 102 -15.18 -10.65 20.14
CA GLU A 102 -14.42 -10.54 18.90
C GLU A 102 -14.60 -9.15 18.26
N ALA A 103 -15.83 -8.63 18.20
CA ALA A 103 -16.10 -7.31 17.63
C ALA A 103 -15.31 -6.20 18.35
N VAL A 104 -15.32 -6.19 19.69
CA VAL A 104 -14.56 -5.20 20.47
C VAL A 104 -13.05 -5.33 20.24
N GLN A 105 -12.52 -6.55 20.17
CA GLN A 105 -11.10 -6.76 19.90
C GLN A 105 -10.71 -6.22 18.52
N LEU A 106 -11.48 -6.53 17.49
CA LEU A 106 -11.22 -6.08 16.12
C LEU A 106 -11.35 -4.56 15.97
N TYR A 107 -12.35 -3.94 16.60
CA TYR A 107 -12.46 -2.48 16.64
C TYR A 107 -11.24 -1.83 17.30
N MET A 108 -10.77 -2.36 18.43
CA MET A 108 -9.57 -1.83 19.10
C MET A 108 -8.31 -1.99 18.24
N GLN A 109 -8.14 -3.14 17.57
CA GLN A 109 -7.02 -3.34 16.64
C GLN A 109 -7.03 -2.35 15.48
N ALA A 110 -8.20 -2.00 14.95
CA ALA A 110 -8.34 -0.97 13.92
C ALA A 110 -7.93 0.42 14.45
N VAL A 111 -8.35 0.78 15.67
CA VAL A 111 -7.97 2.03 16.33
C VAL A 111 -6.45 2.13 16.53
N ASP A 112 -5.84 1.10 17.09
CA ASP A 112 -4.39 1.07 17.35
C ASP A 112 -3.59 1.24 16.06
N LEU A 113 -3.97 0.50 15.01
CA LEU A 113 -3.33 0.61 13.70
C LEU A 113 -3.47 2.02 13.11
N CYS A 114 -4.64 2.65 13.26
CA CYS A 114 -4.86 4.02 12.83
C CYS A 114 -4.00 5.02 13.59
N LEU A 115 -3.85 4.88 14.91
CA LEU A 115 -3.03 5.77 15.73
C LEU A 115 -1.54 5.64 15.38
N LEU A 116 -1.04 4.42 15.25
CA LEU A 116 0.34 4.14 14.86
C LEU A 116 0.69 4.69 13.47
N SER A 117 -0.29 4.76 12.56
CA SER A 117 -0.09 5.19 11.17
C SER A 117 -0.18 6.70 10.96
N GLN A 118 -0.62 7.49 11.96
CA GLN A 118 -0.85 8.93 11.83
C GLN A 118 0.43 9.80 11.85
N SER A 119 1.51 9.32 12.47
CA SER A 119 2.70 10.12 12.79
C SER A 119 3.53 10.55 11.56
N GLN A 120 3.36 9.90 10.41
CA GLN A 120 4.17 10.15 9.21
C GLN A 120 3.35 10.37 7.93
N CYS A 121 2.05 10.63 8.08
CA CYS A 121 1.09 10.51 6.98
C CYS A 121 0.68 11.86 6.36
N GLU A 122 0.42 11.87 5.04
CA GLU A 122 -0.21 12.99 4.31
C GLU A 122 -1.54 13.40 4.95
N THR A 123 -1.91 14.68 4.82
CA THR A 123 -3.05 15.30 5.53
C THR A 123 -4.38 14.60 5.28
N ASP A 124 -4.61 14.12 4.05
CA ASP A 124 -5.88 13.49 3.67
C ASP A 124 -5.99 12.07 4.20
N ILE A 125 -4.94 11.26 4.08
CA ILE A 125 -4.89 9.91 4.63
C ILE A 125 -4.97 9.97 6.16
N ARG A 126 -4.31 10.94 6.80
CA ARG A 126 -4.40 11.17 8.24
C ARG A 126 -5.84 11.47 8.69
N ARG A 127 -6.60 12.24 7.91
CA ARG A 127 -8.02 12.51 8.18
C ARG A 127 -8.83 11.21 8.12
N LYS A 128 -8.66 10.42 7.06
CA LYS A 128 -9.36 9.13 6.90
C LYS A 128 -9.05 8.15 8.03
N LEU A 129 -7.78 8.02 8.42
CA LEU A 129 -7.37 7.19 9.56
C LEU A 129 -8.03 7.64 10.86
N ARG A 130 -8.16 8.95 11.07
CA ARG A 130 -8.84 9.49 12.25
C ARG A 130 -10.33 9.18 12.24
N ASP A 131 -10.98 9.29 11.09
CA ASP A 131 -12.42 9.00 10.95
C ASP A 131 -12.72 7.52 11.19
N VAL A 132 -11.87 6.61 10.67
CA VAL A 132 -11.96 5.17 10.94
C VAL A 132 -11.77 4.89 12.43
N ALA A 133 -10.73 5.45 13.05
CA ALA A 133 -10.47 5.26 14.48
C ALA A 133 -11.63 5.73 15.36
N LYS A 134 -12.22 6.90 15.07
CA LYS A 134 -13.37 7.42 15.81
C LYS A 134 -14.57 6.47 15.74
N LYS A 135 -14.95 6.06 14.52
CA LYS A 135 -16.07 5.13 14.31
C LYS A 135 -15.88 3.81 15.05
N ALA A 136 -14.67 3.25 14.99
CA ALA A 136 -14.33 2.01 15.68
C ALA A 136 -14.39 2.17 17.20
N LEU A 137 -13.84 3.27 17.73
CA LEU A 137 -13.82 3.54 19.17
C LEU A 137 -15.24 3.74 19.72
N ASP A 138 -16.04 4.59 19.08
CA ASP A 138 -17.42 4.88 19.48
C ASP A 138 -18.25 3.58 19.58
N ARG A 139 -18.11 2.69 18.58
CA ARG A 139 -18.84 1.42 18.57
C ARG A 139 -18.34 0.45 19.64
N ALA A 140 -17.02 0.36 19.84
CA ALA A 140 -16.43 -0.49 20.89
C ALA A 140 -16.89 -0.07 22.30
N GLU A 141 -17.04 1.24 22.56
CA GLU A 141 -17.54 1.76 23.83
C GLU A 141 -19.02 1.42 24.07
N ILE A 142 -19.85 1.51 23.03
CA ILE A 142 -21.27 1.12 23.09
C ILE A 142 -21.39 -0.38 23.44
N LEU A 143 -20.65 -1.24 22.74
CA LEU A 143 -20.67 -2.70 22.97
C LEU A 143 -20.22 -3.04 24.40
N LYS A 144 -19.15 -2.42 24.89
CA LYS A 144 -18.68 -2.60 26.28
C LYS A 144 -19.75 -2.17 27.30
N SER A 145 -20.51 -1.12 27.01
CA SER A 145 -21.57 -0.62 27.89
C SER A 145 -22.79 -1.55 27.92
N GLN A 146 -23.21 -2.08 26.76
CA GLN A 146 -24.29 -3.06 26.64
C GLN A 146 -23.97 -4.40 27.34
N ARG A 147 -22.71 -4.84 27.33
CA ARG A 147 -22.27 -6.02 28.11
C ARG A 147 -22.37 -5.78 29.62
N LYS A 148 -22.10 -4.56 30.11
CA LYS A 148 -22.17 -4.24 31.55
C LYS A 148 -23.62 -4.21 32.06
N SER A 149 -24.57 -3.71 31.26
CA SER A 149 -25.99 -3.69 31.64
C SER A 149 -26.60 -5.10 31.65
N SER A 150 -26.34 -5.91 30.62
CA SER A 150 -26.84 -7.30 30.54
C SER A 150 -26.30 -8.20 31.65
N ARG A 151 -25.06 -7.98 32.12
CA ARG A 151 -24.52 -8.72 33.27
C ARG A 151 -25.20 -8.34 34.58
N LYS A 152 -25.51 -7.05 34.79
CA LYS A 152 -26.25 -6.59 35.97
C LYS A 152 -27.67 -7.14 36.05
N GLU A 153 -28.38 -7.23 34.92
CA GLU A 153 -29.73 -7.82 34.89
C GLU A 153 -29.73 -9.33 35.18
N LYS A 154 -28.71 -10.07 34.69
CA LYS A 154 -28.58 -11.51 34.99
C LYS A 154 -28.31 -11.80 36.47
N ASP A 155 -27.56 -10.93 37.15
CA ASP A 155 -27.28 -11.08 38.59
C ASP A 155 -28.52 -10.78 39.47
N THR A 156 -29.54 -10.09 38.95
CA THR A 156 -30.77 -9.76 39.70
C THR A 156 -31.89 -10.81 39.64
N LEU A 157 -31.75 -11.88 38.85
CA LEU A 157 -32.85 -12.79 38.49
C LEU A 157 -32.87 -14.16 39.20
N SER A 158 -32.23 -14.32 40.36
CA SER A 158 -32.24 -15.64 41.02
C SER A 158 -32.22 -15.61 42.54
N LEU A 159 -33.38 -15.37 43.16
CA LEU A 159 -33.71 -15.96 44.47
C LEU A 159 -35.23 -16.23 44.53
N PRO A 160 -35.67 -17.49 44.72
CA PRO A 160 -37.06 -17.77 45.08
C PRO A 160 -37.33 -17.35 46.53
N ASP A 161 -38.53 -16.83 46.79
CA ASP A 161 -38.96 -16.41 48.12
C ASP A 161 -38.96 -17.57 49.12
N VAL A 162 -38.48 -17.30 50.33
CA VAL A 162 -38.44 -18.26 51.44
C VAL A 162 -39.87 -18.47 51.96
N PRO A 163 -40.35 -19.72 52.09
CA PRO A 163 -41.66 -19.97 52.67
C PRO A 163 -41.70 -19.51 54.14
N THR A 164 -42.63 -18.61 54.45
CA THR A 164 -42.93 -18.24 55.83
C THR A 164 -43.77 -19.34 56.47
N ASP A 165 -43.26 -19.98 57.52
CA ASP A 165 -44.04 -20.92 58.32
C ASP A 165 -45.22 -20.18 58.94
N GLY A 166 -46.42 -20.58 58.53
CA GLY A 166 -47.68 -20.09 59.06
C GLY A 166 -47.88 -20.51 60.51
N GLU A 167 -48.43 -19.58 61.27
CA GLU A 167 -48.88 -19.63 62.66
C GLU A 167 -49.28 -21.02 63.18
N LEU A 168 -48.80 -21.34 64.40
CA LEU A 168 -49.58 -21.95 65.48
C LEU A 168 -49.08 -21.43 66.85
#